data_AF-A0A958G927-F1
#
_entry.id   AF-A0A958G927-F1
#
_cell.length_a   1.000
_cell.length_b   1.000
_cell.length_c   1.000
_cell.angle_alpha   90.00
_cell.angle_beta   90.00
_cell.angle_gamma   90.00
#
_symmetry.space_group_name_H-M   'P 1'
#
loop_
_entity.id
_entity.type
_entity.pdbx_description
1 polymer ?
#
loop_
_entity_poly.entity_id
_entity_poly.type
_entity_poly.pdbx_seq_one_letter_code
_entity_poly.pdbx_strand_id
1 'polypeptide(L)'
;MNYQHALILYRTVTPLHVGCGQAVGVVDLPVIRERATGYPYIPGSGIRGSLRDIFESRAEMEANEDKKKDFNQLTLSLFGPEPGSSD
;
A
#
# COMPACT_ATOMS: atom_id res chain seq x y z
N MET A 1 1.77 16.01 -20.85
CA MET A 1 2.04 15.76 -19.42
C MET A 1 3.45 15.20 -19.31
N ASN A 2 4.33 15.85 -18.55
CA ASN A 2 5.67 15.32 -18.29
C ASN A 2 5.59 14.39 -17.07
N TYR A 3 5.81 13.10 -17.28
CA TYR A 3 5.90 12.14 -16.19
C TYR A 3 7.29 12.25 -15.57
N GLN A 4 7.35 12.63 -14.28
CA GLN A 4 8.57 12.50 -13.52
C GLN A 4 8.67 11.09 -12.96
N HIS A 5 9.68 10.36 -13.40
CA HIS A 5 10.00 9.04 -12.87
C HIS A 5 10.96 9.19 -11.69
N ALA A 6 10.70 8.43 -10.63
CA ALA A 6 11.58 8.33 -9.48
C ALA A 6 11.90 6.86 -9.23
N LEU A 7 13.17 6.56 -8.97
CA LEU A 7 13.60 5.26 -8.45
C LEU A 7 13.64 5.35 -6.93
N ILE A 8 12.90 4.47 -6.25
CA ILE A 8 12.87 4.39 -4.79
C ILE A 8 13.50 3.07 -4.36
N LEU A 9 14.42 3.16 -3.39
CA LEU A 9 15.07 2.00 -2.78
C LEU A 9 14.58 1.85 -1.34
N TYR A 10 14.11 0.67 -0.98
CA TYR A 10 13.66 0.35 0.37
C TYR A 10 14.69 -0.50 1.11
N ARG A 11 14.95 -0.15 2.36
CA ARG A 11 15.71 -0.97 3.31
C ARG A 11 14.83 -1.26 4.51
N THR A 12 14.66 -2.52 4.83
CA THR A 12 13.96 -2.95 6.05
C THR A 12 14.84 -2.66 7.26
N VAL A 13 14.36 -1.83 8.19
CA VAL A 13 15.08 -1.53 9.44
C VAL A 13 14.96 -2.69 10.44
N THR A 14 13.83 -3.39 10.43
CA THR A 14 13.53 -4.60 11.20
C THR A 14 13.09 -5.73 10.25
N PRO A 15 13.05 -7.00 10.69
CA PRO A 15 12.50 -8.08 9.88
C PRO A 15 11.09 -7.76 9.38
N LEU A 16 10.86 -7.86 8.07
CA LEU A 16 9.58 -7.57 7.43
C LEU A 16 8.87 -8.87 7.06
N HIS A 17 7.63 -9.03 7.53
CA HIS A 17 6.75 -10.11 7.13
C HIS A 17 5.64 -9.57 6.22
N VAL A 18 5.71 -9.90 4.93
CA VAL A 18 4.61 -9.64 3.99
C VAL A 18 3.89 -10.97 3.76
N GLY A 19 2.63 -11.05 4.21
CA GLY A 19 1.83 -12.26 4.12
C GLY A 19 1.51 -12.63 2.66
N CYS A 20 1.35 -13.93 2.39
CA CYS A 20 1.04 -14.45 1.06
C CYS A 20 -0.24 -15.30 1.03
N GLY A 21 -1.35 -14.75 1.54
CA GLY A 21 -2.65 -15.42 1.49
C GLY A 21 -2.59 -16.88 1.96
N GLN A 22 -3.04 -17.80 1.12
CA GLN A 22 -2.88 -19.25 1.34
C GLN A 22 -1.74 -19.77 0.46
N ALA A 23 -0.69 -20.29 1.08
CA ALA A 23 0.36 -21.01 0.37
C ALA A 23 0.20 -22.52 0.63
N VAL A 24 0.30 -23.31 -0.44
CA VAL A 24 0.39 -24.78 -0.33
C VAL A 24 1.83 -25.10 0.07
N GLY A 25 2.07 -25.43 1.34
CA GLY A 25 3.42 -25.65 1.87
C GLY A 25 3.44 -26.18 3.30
N VAL A 26 4.65 -26.44 3.81
CA VAL A 26 4.90 -27.07 5.13
C VAL A 26 5.08 -26.05 6.26
N VAL A 27 5.27 -24.77 5.91
CA VAL A 27 5.55 -23.68 6.88
C VAL A 27 4.29 -22.89 7.16
N ASP A 28 3.96 -22.72 8.44
CA ASP A 28 2.88 -21.83 8.88
C ASP A 28 3.27 -20.36 8.62
N LEU A 29 2.37 -19.62 7.97
CA LEU A 29 2.52 -18.20 7.61
C LEU A 29 3.79 -17.87 6.82
N PRO A 30 3.89 -18.33 5.56
CA PRO A 30 5.03 -18.00 4.73
C PRO A 30 5.06 -16.52 4.33
N VAL A 31 6.29 -15.99 4.19
CA VAL A 31 6.53 -14.69 3.55
C VAL A 31 6.30 -14.81 2.05
N ILE A 32 5.73 -13.78 1.44
CA ILE A 32 5.52 -13.72 -0.01
C ILE A 32 6.84 -13.78 -0.78
N ARG A 33 6.86 -14.60 -1.84
CA ARG A 33 8.04 -14.88 -2.66
C ARG A 33 7.68 -14.91 -4.13
N GLU A 34 8.62 -14.47 -4.96
CA GLU A 34 8.51 -14.62 -6.40
C GLU A 34 8.58 -16.11 -6.77
N ARG A 35 7.67 -16.60 -7.62
CA ARG A 35 7.64 -18.02 -8.00
C ARG A 35 8.90 -18.48 -8.72
N ALA A 36 9.49 -17.64 -9.57
CA ALA A 36 10.62 -18.01 -10.41
C ALA A 36 11.94 -18.13 -9.64
N THR A 37 12.19 -17.22 -8.69
CA THR A 37 13.47 -17.12 -7.97
C THR A 37 13.39 -17.59 -6.52
N GLY A 38 12.19 -17.61 -5.94
CA GLY A 38 11.98 -17.83 -4.51
C GLY A 38 12.38 -16.64 -3.63
N TYR A 39 12.80 -15.50 -4.20
CA TYR A 39 13.18 -14.32 -3.40
C TYR A 39 11.96 -13.63 -2.78
N PRO A 40 12.09 -13.12 -1.54
CA PRO A 40 11.05 -12.32 -0.94
C PRO A 40 10.91 -10.99 -1.70
N TYR A 41 9.68 -10.51 -1.84
CA TYR A 41 9.40 -9.22 -2.46
C TYR A 41 8.27 -8.51 -1.73
N ILE A 42 8.11 -7.20 -2.00
CA ILE A 42 6.98 -6.41 -1.50
C ILE A 42 6.06 -6.15 -2.70
N PRO A 43 4.82 -6.65 -2.73
CA PRO A 43 3.87 -6.33 -3.78
C PRO A 43 3.54 -4.83 -3.79
N GLY A 44 3.38 -4.25 -4.97
CA GLY A 44 2.97 -2.85 -5.11
C GLY A 44 1.62 -2.57 -4.45
N SER A 45 0.71 -3.56 -4.42
CA SER A 45 -0.56 -3.46 -3.70
C SER A 45 -0.40 -3.30 -2.19
N GLY A 46 0.58 -3.98 -1.58
CA GLY A 46 0.90 -3.82 -0.17
C GLY A 46 1.39 -2.41 0.15
N ILE A 47 2.29 -1.87 -0.68
CA ILE A 47 2.80 -0.50 -0.54
C ILE A 47 1.65 0.51 -0.70
N ARG A 48 0.86 0.38 -1.78
CA ARG A 48 -0.30 1.26 -2.04
C ARG A 48 -1.30 1.22 -0.89
N GLY A 49 -1.67 0.03 -0.42
CA GLY A 49 -2.63 -0.15 0.66
C GLY A 49 -2.16 0.48 1.97
N SER A 50 -0.92 0.21 2.38
CA SER A 50 -0.35 0.79 3.61
C SER A 50 -0.24 2.32 3.55
N LEU A 51 0.11 2.89 2.40
CA LEU A 51 0.17 4.35 2.25
C LEU A 51 -1.23 4.97 2.24
N ARG A 52 -2.19 4.33 1.57
CA ARG A 52 -3.58 4.79 1.54
C ARG A 52 -4.19 4.83 2.95
N ASP A 53 -4.01 3.76 3.72
CA ASP A 53 -4.48 3.65 5.11
C ASP A 53 -3.97 4.80 6.00
N ILE A 54 -2.68 5.16 5.86
CA ILE A 54 -2.09 6.32 6.56
C ILE A 54 -2.75 7.64 6.14
N PHE A 55 -3.04 7.82 4.86
CA PHE A 55 -3.67 9.04 4.35
C PHE A 55 -5.11 9.17 4.83
N GLU A 56 -5.87 8.08 4.81
CA GLU A 56 -7.25 8.02 5.30
C GLU A 56 -7.32 8.25 6.80
N SER A 57 -6.49 7.56 7.58
CA SER A 57 -6.40 7.74 9.03
C SER A 57 -6.05 9.20 9.40
N ARG A 58 -5.17 9.83 8.63
CA ARG A 58 -4.82 11.25 8.86
C ARG A 58 -5.96 12.19 8.51
N ALA A 59 -6.73 11.91 7.46
CA ALA A 59 -7.93 12.68 7.12
C ALA A 59 -9.02 12.56 8.20
N GLU A 60 -9.17 11.38 8.81
CA GLU A 60 -10.12 11.16 9.91
C GLU A 60 -9.78 11.97 11.16
N MET A 61 -8.49 12.11 11.48
CA MET A 61 -7.99 12.87 12.64
C MET A 61 -7.97 14.39 12.43
N GLU A 62 -8.14 14.90 11.20
CA GLU A 62 -8.11 16.33 10.91
C GLU A 62 -9.40 17.02 11.36
N ALA A 63 -9.26 18.00 12.26
CA ALA A 63 -10.39 18.72 12.85
C ALA A 63 -10.94 19.80 11.92
N ASN A 64 -10.14 20.31 10.97
CA ASN A 64 -10.58 21.29 10.00
C ASN A 64 -11.28 20.58 8.81
N GLU A 65 -12.57 20.88 8.61
CA GLU A 65 -13.38 20.24 7.56
C GLU A 65 -12.88 20.48 6.13
N ASP A 66 -12.36 21.68 5.84
CA ASP A 66 -11.85 22.00 4.50
C ASP A 66 -10.59 21.20 4.22
N LYS A 67 -9.65 21.15 5.17
CA LYS A 67 -8.44 20.31 5.04
C LYS A 67 -8.76 18.83 4.94
N LYS A 68 -9.78 18.37 5.67
CA LYS A 68 -10.25 16.97 5.59
C LYS A 68 -10.76 16.63 4.19
N LYS A 69 -11.54 17.52 3.57
CA LYS A 69 -11.99 17.36 2.17
C LYS A 69 -10.82 17.34 1.20
N ASP A 70 -9.86 18.24 1.37
CA ASP A 70 -8.64 18.29 0.54
C ASP A 70 -7.84 16.98 0.64
N PHE A 71 -7.64 16.46 1.86
CA PHE A 71 -6.95 15.18 2.07
C PHE A 71 -7.69 14.01 1.41
N ASN A 72 -9.02 13.93 1.56
CA ASN A 72 -9.82 12.87 0.94
C ASN A 72 -9.72 12.92 -0.60
N GLN A 73 -9.76 14.12 -1.17
CA GLN A 73 -9.60 14.31 -2.62
C GLN A 73 -8.18 13.92 -3.08
N LEU A 74 -7.15 14.27 -2.30
CA LEU A 74 -5.78 13.86 -2.57
C LEU A 74 -5.64 12.34 -2.53
N THR A 75 -6.15 11.67 -1.50
CA THR A 75 -6.20 10.21 -1.37
C THR A 75 -6.83 9.56 -2.60
N LEU A 76 -8.00 10.07 -3.03
CA LEU A 76 -8.68 9.58 -4.22
C LEU A 76 -7.85 9.78 -5.49
N SER A 77 -7.18 10.93 -5.66
CA SER A 77 -6.37 11.20 -6.86
C SER A 77 -5.10 10.36 -6.93
N LEU A 78 -4.48 10.04 -5.78
CA LEU A 78 -3.24 9.27 -5.70
C LEU A 78 -3.50 7.77 -5.80
N PHE A 79 -4.55 7.30 -5.13
CA PHE A 79 -4.79 5.87 -4.99
C PHE A 79 -5.98 5.37 -5.80
N GLY A 80 -6.94 6.22 -6.16
CA GLY A 80 -8.19 5.82 -6.82
C GLY A 80 -9.31 5.48 -5.83
N PRO A 81 -10.52 5.17 -6.30
CA PRO A 81 -11.68 4.89 -5.46
C PRO A 81 -11.53 3.61 -4.62
N GLU A 82 -12.42 3.42 -3.65
CA GLU A 82 -12.52 2.15 -2.92
C GLU A 82 -13.10 1.06 -3.84
N PRO A 83 -12.67 -0.21 -3.68
CA PRO A 83 -13.25 -1.31 -4.46
C PRO A 83 -14.75 -1.39 -4.22
N GLY A 84 -15.54 -1.23 -5.29
CA GLY A 84 -17.01 -1.32 -5.22
C GLY A 84 -17.73 -0.02 -4.89
N SER A 85 -17.04 1.12 -4.69
CA SER A 85 -17.71 2.42 -4.75
C SER A 85 -18.11 2.67 -6.21
N SER A 86 -19.42 2.80 -6.45
CA SER A 86 -19.93 3.24 -7.76
C SER A 86 -19.64 4.73 -7.92
N ASP A 87 -19.22 5.14 -9.11
CA ASP A 87 -19.18 6.57 -9.50
C ASP A 87 -20.57 7.21 -9.38
#